data_AF-A0A2G6HK33-F1
#
_entry.id   AF-A0A2G6HK33-F1
#
_cell.length_a   1.000
_cell.length_b   1.000
_cell.length_c   1.000
_cell.angle_alpha   90.00
_cell.angle_beta   90.00
_cell.angle_gamma   90.00
#
_symmetry.space_group_name_H-M   'P 1'
#
loop_
_entity.id
_entity.type
_entity.pdbx_description
1 polymer ?
#
loop_
_entity_poly.entity_id
_entity_poly.type
_entity_poly.pdbx_seq_one_letter_code
_entity_poly.pdbx_strand_id
1 'polypeptide(L)'
;MDDSSETQPRNEEQPNRAVDIAAPDDIDQGAPAQPVVAAASDVAPKSEQQTHSSSSGSGILVLQWLTYAFWGWFGFAIGWLATVVASYFISPNSTSDWSGVLAYPLAAVLILFVIAFTTDLLYSRHEPTKKSGAANVIMLLHVVPFVLIAIGGVIVVVFSLISMILNSGTRLDNDDPMTVLYAALVIAITFGVLAVRVFFGSEHPTRRQYARSALGLIALVGIIVSLVGPVALAINTKDDRLIERVVVQLSDNVRSYAQDNDKLPVTLKDAGYDGSKVSEKVVREVVDKQSVTYKPNMQPSDQLASSLKLVTINNNDGANNLKDALSEINKRNATGRNKYFYYQLCTTYKKERKGSDSNTKNGVAKPARGGVGTKSDYSSSVSAGDPHPAGDVCYNLSVYRSTN
;
A
#
# COMPACT_ATOMS: atom_id res chain seq x y z
N MET A 1 9.49 17.62 46.41
CA MET A 1 10.81 17.73 45.77
C MET A 1 10.66 17.15 44.37
N ASP A 2 9.63 17.61 43.65
CA ASP A 2 9.57 18.88 42.89
C ASP A 2 10.22 18.59 41.52
N ASP A 3 9.60 18.79 40.36
CA ASP A 3 8.44 19.62 40.04
C ASP A 3 7.86 19.11 38.71
N SER A 4 6.55 19.25 38.59
CA SER A 4 5.77 18.97 37.39
C SER A 4 5.95 20.12 36.39
N SER A 5 6.11 19.86 35.10
CA SER A 5 5.60 20.81 34.09
C SER A 5 5.28 20.12 32.76
N GLU A 6 3.98 19.91 32.67
CA GLU A 6 3.14 19.77 31.49
C GLU A 6 3.30 20.98 30.55
N THR A 7 3.34 20.75 29.24
CA THR A 7 3.12 21.83 28.25
C THR A 7 2.32 21.28 27.07
N GLN A 8 1.04 21.60 27.08
CA GLN A 8 0.09 21.44 25.97
C GLN A 8 0.12 22.68 25.03
N PRO A 9 -0.47 22.61 23.83
CA PRO A 9 -0.09 23.41 22.67
C PRO A 9 -0.75 24.79 22.58
N ARG A 10 -0.09 25.69 21.85
CA ARG A 10 -0.54 27.05 21.56
C ARG A 10 -1.43 27.07 20.32
N ASN A 11 -2.70 27.43 20.51
CA ASN A 11 -3.59 27.89 19.46
C ASN A 11 -3.15 29.29 18.99
N GLU A 12 -2.95 29.47 17.68
CA GLU A 12 -2.88 30.80 17.07
C GLU A 12 -4.15 31.05 16.26
N GLU A 13 -4.94 31.97 16.79
CA GLU A 13 -6.18 32.53 16.24
C GLU A 13 -5.80 33.71 15.34
N GLN A 14 -6.22 33.67 14.07
CA GLN A 14 -5.93 34.72 13.10
C GLN A 14 -7.16 35.65 12.95
N PRO A 15 -7.04 36.97 13.13
CA PRO A 15 -8.19 37.87 13.12
C PRO A 15 -8.57 38.33 11.70
N ASN A 16 -9.87 38.28 11.42
CA ASN A 16 -10.56 38.93 10.31
C ASN A 16 -10.28 40.43 10.28
N ARG A 17 -9.86 40.95 9.12
CA ARG A 17 -9.83 42.40 8.85
C ARG A 17 -10.80 42.72 7.71
N ALA A 18 -11.93 43.32 8.09
CA ALA A 18 -12.83 44.01 7.19
C ALA A 18 -12.14 45.27 6.64
N VAL A 19 -12.30 45.53 5.35
CA VAL A 19 -11.92 46.79 4.70
C VAL A 19 -13.18 47.37 4.08
N ASP A 20 -13.73 48.38 4.77
CA ASP A 20 -14.65 49.37 4.24
C ASP A 20 -13.89 50.29 3.28
N ILE A 21 -14.40 50.47 2.06
CA ILE A 21 -14.08 51.62 1.21
C ILE A 21 -15.41 52.19 0.71
N ALA A 22 -15.77 53.34 1.29
CA ALA A 22 -16.85 54.19 0.86
C ALA A 22 -16.50 54.97 -0.42
N ALA A 23 -17.53 55.29 -1.19
CA ALA A 23 -17.55 56.22 -2.33
C ALA A 23 -17.21 57.67 -1.89
N PRO A 24 -17.00 58.64 -2.80
CA PRO A 24 -18.14 59.27 -3.50
C PRO A 24 -17.86 59.93 -4.89
N ASP A 25 -18.95 60.52 -5.42
CA ASP A 25 -19.06 61.67 -6.34
C ASP A 25 -19.26 61.48 -7.87
N ASP A 26 -20.53 61.65 -8.26
CA ASP A 26 -21.09 62.64 -9.21
C ASP A 26 -20.20 63.20 -10.33
N ILE A 27 -20.60 62.93 -11.59
CA ILE A 27 -20.64 63.96 -12.64
C ILE A 27 -21.93 63.81 -13.47
N ASP A 28 -22.75 64.86 -13.36
CA ASP A 28 -23.87 65.26 -14.18
C ASP A 28 -23.38 65.90 -15.50
N GLN A 29 -23.97 65.51 -16.65
CA GLN A 29 -23.95 66.31 -17.87
C GLN A 29 -25.17 65.98 -18.74
N GLY A 30 -26.10 66.93 -18.80
CA GLY A 30 -27.34 66.83 -19.56
C GLY A 30 -27.30 67.32 -21.01
N ALA A 31 -28.25 66.74 -21.78
CA ALA A 31 -29.12 67.33 -22.82
C ALA A 31 -28.53 67.72 -24.20
N PRO A 32 -29.34 67.85 -25.29
CA PRO A 32 -30.82 67.86 -25.36
C PRO A 32 -31.49 66.98 -26.43
N ALA A 33 -32.82 66.97 -26.35
CA ALA A 33 -33.80 66.27 -27.20
C ALA A 33 -33.90 66.79 -28.64
N GLN A 34 -34.46 65.96 -29.55
CA GLN A 34 -35.60 66.32 -30.41
C GLN A 34 -36.40 65.08 -30.91
N PRO A 35 -37.72 65.22 -31.18
CA PRO A 35 -38.66 64.16 -31.57
C PRO A 35 -39.04 64.19 -33.07
N VAL A 36 -39.75 63.15 -33.58
CA VAL A 36 -40.82 63.14 -34.64
C VAL A 36 -41.02 61.68 -35.12
N VAL A 37 -42.02 60.94 -34.64
CA VAL A 37 -43.37 60.64 -35.22
C VAL A 37 -43.40 59.78 -36.51
N ALA A 38 -43.97 58.58 -36.33
CA ALA A 38 -44.84 57.74 -37.20
C ALA A 38 -44.36 57.16 -38.54
N ALA A 39 -44.47 55.83 -38.66
CA ALA A 39 -45.51 55.21 -39.49
C ALA A 39 -45.61 53.69 -39.21
N ALA A 40 -46.84 53.22 -39.06
CA ALA A 40 -47.20 51.83 -38.84
C ALA A 40 -46.84 50.93 -40.03
N SER A 41 -46.42 49.71 -39.74
CA SER A 41 -46.72 48.55 -40.58
C SER A 41 -47.06 47.39 -39.66
N ASP A 42 -48.36 47.16 -39.54
CA ASP A 42 -48.97 45.92 -39.11
C ASP A 42 -48.43 44.76 -39.97
N VAL A 43 -47.38 44.11 -39.47
CA VAL A 43 -47.11 42.71 -39.78
C VAL A 43 -46.98 42.03 -38.43
N ALA A 44 -48.09 41.45 -37.97
CA ALA A 44 -48.14 40.66 -36.76
C ALA A 44 -46.97 39.67 -36.75
N PRO A 45 -45.99 39.78 -35.84
CA PRO A 45 -45.09 38.68 -35.60
C PRO A 45 -45.97 37.59 -35.01
N LYS A 46 -46.18 36.52 -35.78
CA LYS A 46 -46.67 35.25 -35.28
C LYS A 46 -45.73 34.91 -34.14
N SER A 47 -46.17 35.17 -32.92
CA SER A 47 -45.50 34.76 -31.71
C SER A 47 -45.49 33.23 -31.78
N GLU A 48 -44.43 32.68 -32.38
CA GLU A 48 -43.98 31.33 -32.09
C GLU A 48 -43.63 31.36 -30.61
N GLN A 49 -44.67 31.16 -29.82
CA GLN A 49 -44.64 30.91 -28.41
C GLN A 49 -43.89 29.59 -28.26
N GLN A 50 -42.57 29.70 -28.26
CA GLN A 50 -41.60 28.62 -28.10
C GLN A 50 -41.59 28.21 -26.62
N THR A 51 -42.78 27.92 -26.07
CA THR A 51 -43.00 27.39 -24.73
C THR A 51 -42.95 25.87 -24.79
N HIS A 52 -41.78 25.35 -25.13
CA HIS A 52 -41.37 24.04 -24.63
C HIS A 52 -40.14 24.24 -23.75
N SER A 53 -40.33 24.98 -22.65
CA SER A 53 -39.55 24.76 -21.44
C SER A 53 -39.95 23.38 -20.91
N SER A 54 -39.44 22.33 -21.57
CA SER A 54 -39.38 20.99 -20.98
C SER A 54 -38.47 21.11 -19.77
N SER A 55 -39.07 21.53 -18.64
CA SER A 55 -38.54 21.41 -17.30
C SER A 55 -37.93 20.02 -17.22
N SER A 56 -36.60 19.95 -17.32
CA SER A 56 -35.89 18.69 -17.22
C SER A 56 -36.23 18.17 -15.84
N GLY A 57 -37.04 17.10 -15.78
CA GLY A 57 -37.54 16.58 -14.52
C GLY A 57 -36.37 16.43 -13.54
N SER A 58 -36.53 16.91 -12.31
CA SER A 58 -35.47 16.93 -11.29
C SER A 58 -34.73 15.58 -11.17
N GLY A 59 -35.43 14.47 -11.38
CA GLY A 59 -34.85 13.13 -11.44
C GLY A 59 -33.76 12.95 -12.52
N ILE A 60 -33.90 13.56 -13.70
CA ILE A 60 -32.90 13.48 -14.78
C ILE A 60 -31.62 14.24 -14.37
N LEU A 61 -31.76 15.38 -13.69
CA LEU A 61 -30.61 16.14 -13.18
C LEU A 61 -29.82 15.35 -12.12
N VAL A 62 -30.53 14.68 -11.21
CA VAL A 62 -29.90 13.79 -10.21
C VAL A 62 -29.19 12.63 -10.89
N LEU A 63 -29.83 12.01 -11.89
CA LEU A 63 -29.26 10.88 -12.63
C LEU A 63 -28.02 11.29 -13.43
N GLN A 64 -28.00 12.51 -13.99
CA GLN A 64 -26.84 13.10 -14.64
C GLN A 64 -25.68 13.26 -13.66
N TRP A 65 -25.94 13.85 -12.49
CA TRP A 65 -24.94 14.07 -11.47
C TRP A 65 -24.34 12.74 -10.98
N LEU A 66 -25.18 11.77 -10.64
CA LEU A 66 -24.74 10.44 -10.19
C LEU A 66 -23.89 9.73 -11.25
N THR A 67 -24.31 9.79 -12.51
CA THR A 67 -23.55 9.17 -13.61
C THR A 67 -22.14 9.73 -13.69
N TYR A 68 -21.98 11.06 -13.67
CA TYR A 68 -20.66 11.68 -13.75
C TYR A 68 -19.83 11.45 -12.48
N ALA A 69 -20.46 11.53 -11.30
CA ALA A 69 -19.79 11.29 -10.04
C ALA A 69 -19.25 9.85 -9.97
N PHE A 70 -20.07 8.83 -10.28
CA PHE A 70 -19.64 7.44 -10.24
C PHE A 70 -18.55 7.11 -11.26
N TRP A 71 -18.63 7.68 -12.47
CA TRP A 71 -17.54 7.56 -13.44
C TRP A 71 -16.25 8.23 -12.96
N GLY A 72 -16.34 9.38 -12.28
CA GLY A 72 -15.19 10.03 -11.66
C GLY A 72 -14.54 9.17 -10.58
N TRP A 73 -15.35 8.63 -9.65
CA TRP A 73 -14.89 7.69 -8.62
C TRP A 73 -14.29 6.41 -9.21
N PHE A 74 -14.88 5.88 -10.27
CA PHE A 74 -14.32 4.76 -11.03
C PHE A 74 -12.94 5.13 -11.60
N GLY A 75 -12.78 6.34 -12.16
CA GLY A 75 -11.49 6.84 -12.64
C GLY A 75 -10.42 6.88 -11.55
N PHE A 76 -10.77 7.33 -10.33
CA PHE A 76 -9.89 7.28 -9.17
C PHE A 76 -9.52 5.85 -8.76
N ALA A 77 -10.50 4.94 -8.71
CA ALA A 77 -10.26 3.54 -8.35
C ALA A 77 -9.36 2.83 -9.38
N ILE A 78 -9.52 3.10 -10.67
CA ILE A 78 -8.65 2.61 -11.73
C ILE A 78 -7.24 3.18 -11.60
N GLY A 79 -7.10 4.47 -11.30
CA GLY A 79 -5.80 5.09 -11.05
C GLY A 79 -5.08 4.42 -9.87
N TRP A 80 -5.79 4.18 -8.76
CA TRP A 80 -5.23 3.47 -7.60
C TRP A 80 -4.85 2.02 -7.95
N LEU A 81 -5.72 1.29 -8.65
CA LEU A 81 -5.42 -0.07 -9.10
C LEU A 81 -4.17 -0.10 -10.00
N ALA A 82 -4.06 0.86 -10.93
CA ALA A 82 -2.92 0.98 -11.83
C ALA A 82 -1.61 1.21 -11.05
N THR A 83 -1.61 2.06 -10.03
CA THR A 83 -0.44 2.26 -9.16
C THR A 83 -0.03 0.96 -8.48
N VAL A 84 -0.96 0.26 -7.81
CA VAL A 84 -0.63 -0.99 -7.09
C VAL A 84 -0.13 -2.08 -8.03
N VAL A 85 -0.76 -2.21 -9.20
CA VAL A 85 -0.36 -3.18 -10.22
C VAL A 85 1.02 -2.83 -10.82
N ALA A 86 1.27 -1.56 -11.13
CA ALA A 86 2.56 -1.12 -11.64
C ALA A 86 3.68 -1.35 -10.62
N SER A 87 3.46 -0.97 -9.36
CA SER A 87 4.43 -1.20 -8.27
C SER A 87 4.79 -2.68 -8.13
N TYR A 88 3.79 -3.57 -8.26
CA TYR A 88 4.00 -5.00 -8.21
C TYR A 88 4.91 -5.52 -9.33
N PHE A 89 4.70 -5.08 -10.57
CA PHE A 89 5.47 -5.57 -11.72
C PHE A 89 6.88 -4.99 -11.77
N ILE A 90 7.05 -3.78 -11.26
CA ILE A 90 8.34 -3.08 -11.29
C ILE A 90 9.21 -3.53 -10.11
N SER A 91 8.64 -3.60 -8.89
CA SER A 91 9.37 -4.01 -7.69
C SER A 91 8.78 -5.29 -7.08
N PRO A 92 8.96 -6.45 -7.75
CA PRO A 92 8.37 -7.71 -7.29
C PRO A 92 8.95 -8.19 -5.94
N ASN A 93 10.13 -7.71 -5.57
CA ASN A 93 10.86 -8.13 -4.36
C ASN A 93 10.46 -7.33 -3.11
N SER A 94 9.75 -6.20 -3.24
CA SER A 94 9.67 -5.21 -2.15
C SER A 94 8.58 -5.46 -1.11
N THR A 95 7.58 -6.33 -1.31
CA THR A 95 6.62 -6.58 -0.20
C THR A 95 5.99 -7.97 -0.17
N SER A 96 5.91 -8.51 1.06
CA SER A 96 5.13 -9.70 1.41
C SER A 96 3.63 -9.44 1.57
N ASP A 97 3.10 -8.23 1.30
CA ASP A 97 1.72 -7.87 1.66
C ASP A 97 0.88 -7.27 0.51
N TRP A 98 1.30 -7.44 -0.74
CA TRP A 98 0.52 -7.01 -1.92
C TRP A 98 -0.93 -7.50 -1.93
N SER A 99 -1.23 -8.67 -1.34
CA SER A 99 -2.60 -9.21 -1.31
C SER A 99 -3.58 -8.32 -0.54
N GLY A 100 -3.13 -7.69 0.56
CA GLY A 100 -3.98 -6.76 1.32
C GLY A 100 -4.16 -5.45 0.60
N VAL A 101 -3.08 -4.91 0.02
CA VAL A 101 -3.07 -3.62 -0.68
C VAL A 101 -3.86 -3.67 -2.00
N LEU A 102 -3.86 -4.80 -2.71
CA LEU A 102 -4.56 -4.97 -3.99
C LEU A 102 -6.07 -5.22 -3.84
N ALA A 103 -6.50 -5.92 -2.78
CA ALA A 103 -7.88 -6.34 -2.64
C ALA A 103 -8.86 -5.14 -2.67
N TYR A 104 -8.50 -4.04 -2.01
CA TYR A 104 -9.31 -2.82 -1.96
C TYR A 104 -9.51 -2.15 -3.32
N PRO A 105 -8.47 -1.74 -4.07
CA PRO A 105 -8.66 -1.10 -5.37
C PRO A 105 -9.31 -2.02 -6.40
N LEU A 106 -9.01 -3.33 -6.38
CA LEU A 106 -9.65 -4.29 -7.29
C LEU A 106 -11.16 -4.39 -7.01
N ALA A 107 -11.56 -4.52 -5.75
CA ALA A 107 -12.97 -4.55 -5.36
C ALA A 107 -13.68 -3.23 -5.69
N ALA A 108 -13.02 -2.09 -5.43
CA ALA A 108 -13.55 -0.76 -5.76
C ALA A 108 -13.82 -0.62 -7.25
N VAL A 109 -12.89 -1.05 -8.12
CA VAL A 109 -13.06 -1.03 -9.58
C VAL A 109 -14.24 -1.89 -10.01
N LEU A 110 -14.38 -3.12 -9.49
CA LEU A 110 -15.49 -4.01 -9.84
C LEU A 110 -16.86 -3.40 -9.47
N ILE A 111 -17.00 -2.90 -8.24
CA ILE A 111 -18.26 -2.35 -7.73
C ILE A 111 -18.60 -1.04 -8.44
N LEU A 112 -17.64 -0.10 -8.51
CA LEU A 112 -17.86 1.20 -9.14
C LEU A 112 -18.11 1.07 -10.64
N PHE A 113 -17.48 0.12 -11.32
CA PHE A 113 -17.76 -0.14 -12.73
C PHE A 113 -19.22 -0.54 -12.95
N VAL A 114 -19.75 -1.48 -12.16
CA VAL A 114 -21.14 -1.93 -12.29
C VAL A 114 -22.12 -0.78 -12.01
N ILE A 115 -21.88 0.02 -10.96
CA ILE A 115 -22.74 1.15 -10.59
C ILE A 115 -22.66 2.27 -11.64
N ALA A 116 -21.45 2.67 -12.06
CA ALA A 116 -21.23 3.69 -13.08
C ALA A 116 -21.84 3.29 -14.42
N PHE A 117 -21.68 2.03 -14.82
CA PHE A 117 -22.26 1.50 -16.05
C PHE A 117 -23.79 1.48 -16.00
N THR A 118 -24.38 0.99 -14.90
CA THR A 118 -25.84 0.93 -14.73
C THR A 118 -26.47 2.32 -14.72
N THR A 119 -25.89 3.25 -13.95
CA THR A 119 -26.38 4.64 -13.90
C THR A 119 -26.25 5.33 -15.26
N ASP A 120 -25.15 5.12 -15.98
CA ASP A 120 -24.96 5.65 -17.32
C ASP A 120 -25.93 5.04 -18.36
N LEU A 121 -26.27 3.75 -18.24
CA LEU A 121 -27.30 3.14 -19.09
C LEU A 121 -28.66 3.81 -18.87
N LEU A 122 -29.07 4.01 -17.62
CA LEU A 122 -30.33 4.66 -17.27
C LEU A 122 -30.35 6.13 -17.72
N TYR A 123 -29.25 6.86 -17.47
CA TYR A 123 -29.11 8.25 -17.87
C TYR A 123 -29.17 8.43 -19.38
N SER A 124 -28.48 7.56 -20.11
CA SER A 124 -28.34 7.69 -21.57
C SER A 124 -29.63 7.58 -22.38
N ARG A 125 -30.68 6.99 -21.80
CA ARG A 125 -32.01 6.96 -22.40
C ARG A 125 -32.74 8.30 -22.30
N HIS A 126 -32.34 9.14 -21.36
CA HIS A 126 -32.99 10.41 -21.02
C HIS A 126 -32.04 11.62 -21.18
N GLU A 127 -30.85 11.40 -21.72
CA GLU A 127 -29.84 12.45 -21.91
C GLU A 127 -30.32 13.45 -22.98
N PRO A 128 -30.54 14.73 -22.63
CA PRO A 128 -30.99 15.74 -23.59
C PRO A 128 -29.87 16.06 -24.59
N THR A 129 -30.23 16.27 -25.86
CA THR A 129 -29.27 16.59 -26.93
C THR A 129 -28.57 17.93 -26.70
N LYS A 130 -29.30 18.92 -26.17
CA LYS A 130 -28.77 20.22 -25.78
C LYS A 130 -28.89 20.39 -24.26
N LYS A 131 -27.75 20.48 -23.57
CA LYS A 131 -27.70 20.73 -22.12
C LYS A 131 -27.83 22.24 -21.88
N SER A 132 -28.93 22.67 -21.27
CA SER A 132 -29.15 24.07 -20.87
C SER A 132 -29.47 24.17 -19.37
N GLY A 133 -29.33 25.36 -18.79
CA GLY A 133 -29.63 25.61 -17.37
C GLY A 133 -28.82 24.72 -16.42
N ALA A 134 -29.49 24.08 -15.47
CA ALA A 134 -28.86 23.24 -14.43
C ALA A 134 -28.06 22.06 -15.00
N ALA A 135 -28.53 21.44 -16.09
CA ALA A 135 -27.80 20.33 -16.74
C ALA A 135 -26.43 20.77 -17.27
N ASN A 136 -26.33 22.02 -17.75
CA ASN A 136 -25.05 22.58 -18.21
C ASN A 136 -24.09 22.84 -17.04
N VAL A 137 -24.61 23.34 -15.91
CA VAL A 137 -23.80 23.56 -14.69
C VAL A 137 -23.23 22.24 -14.17
N ILE A 138 -24.05 21.18 -14.08
CA ILE A 138 -23.60 19.85 -13.62
C ILE A 138 -22.52 19.28 -14.56
N MET A 139 -22.68 19.47 -15.88
CA MET A 139 -21.67 19.08 -16.86
C MET A 139 -20.35 19.83 -16.63
N LEU A 140 -20.39 21.15 -16.49
CA LEU A 140 -19.21 21.98 -16.23
C LEU A 140 -18.51 21.58 -14.94
N LEU A 141 -19.27 21.30 -13.87
CA LEU A 141 -18.75 20.91 -12.57
C LEU A 141 -17.89 19.64 -12.63
N HIS A 142 -18.20 18.69 -13.53
CA HIS A 142 -17.44 17.45 -13.66
C HIS A 142 -16.39 17.49 -14.77
N VAL A 143 -16.69 18.14 -15.92
CA VAL A 143 -15.74 18.18 -17.04
C VAL A 143 -14.47 18.95 -16.68
N VAL A 144 -14.59 20.07 -15.95
CA VAL A 144 -13.44 20.89 -15.56
C VAL A 144 -12.44 20.08 -14.70
N PRO A 145 -12.83 19.45 -13.57
CA PRO A 145 -11.90 18.65 -12.80
C PRO A 145 -11.38 17.44 -13.58
N PHE A 146 -12.18 16.82 -14.47
CA PHE A 146 -11.68 15.71 -15.29
C PHE A 146 -10.58 16.15 -16.25
N VAL A 147 -10.75 17.29 -16.92
CA VAL A 147 -9.71 17.87 -17.80
C VAL A 147 -8.47 18.24 -16.98
N LEU A 148 -8.64 18.87 -15.81
CA LEU A 148 -7.51 19.24 -14.95
C LEU A 148 -6.73 18.01 -14.45
N ILE A 149 -7.42 16.94 -14.04
CA ILE A 149 -6.78 15.67 -13.64
C ILE A 149 -6.07 15.02 -14.82
N ALA A 150 -6.67 15.02 -16.02
CA ALA A 150 -6.06 14.47 -17.22
C ALA A 150 -4.77 15.22 -17.58
N ILE A 151 -4.79 16.56 -17.58
CA ILE A 151 -3.61 17.42 -17.82
C ILE A 151 -2.56 17.18 -16.73
N GLY A 152 -2.97 17.10 -15.46
CA GLY A 152 -2.08 16.77 -14.34
C GLY A 152 -1.36 15.43 -14.55
N GLY A 153 -2.09 14.40 -14.99
CA GLY A 153 -1.51 13.11 -15.35
C GLY A 153 -0.48 13.21 -16.48
N VAL A 154 -0.75 13.99 -17.53
CA VAL A 154 0.22 14.22 -18.62
C VAL A 154 1.47 14.94 -18.12
N ILE A 155 1.33 15.94 -17.25
CA ILE A 155 2.46 16.64 -16.64
C ILE A 155 3.33 15.66 -15.82
N VAL A 156 2.70 14.81 -15.00
CA VAL A 156 3.41 13.79 -14.23
C VAL A 156 4.13 12.80 -15.14
N VAL A 157 3.53 12.38 -16.26
CA VAL A 157 4.19 11.54 -17.28
C VAL A 157 5.48 12.20 -17.77
N VAL A 158 5.45 13.49 -18.12
CA VAL A 158 6.64 14.22 -18.58
C VAL A 158 7.70 14.29 -17.50
N PHE A 159 7.32 14.59 -16.25
CA PHE A 159 8.26 14.61 -15.12
C PHE A 159 8.90 13.25 -14.89
N SER A 160 8.13 12.16 -14.89
CA SER A 160 8.65 10.80 -14.73
C SER A 160 9.65 10.45 -15.84
N LEU A 161 9.37 10.83 -17.09
CA LEU A 161 10.30 10.61 -18.21
C LEU A 161 11.61 11.39 -18.02
N ILE A 162 11.53 12.66 -17.60
CA ILE A 162 12.73 13.46 -17.29
C ILE A 162 13.52 12.84 -16.14
N SER A 163 12.85 12.46 -15.05
CA SER A 163 13.47 11.79 -13.91
C SER A 163 14.19 10.51 -14.31
N MET A 164 13.60 9.71 -15.21
CA MET A 164 14.24 8.50 -15.74
C MET A 164 15.50 8.81 -16.56
N ILE A 165 15.48 9.88 -17.37
CA ILE A 165 16.66 10.30 -18.16
C ILE A 165 17.78 10.80 -17.24
N LEU A 166 17.43 11.63 -16.25
CA LEU A 166 18.38 12.23 -15.31
C LEU A 166 18.96 11.20 -14.33
N ASN A 167 18.18 10.20 -13.92
CA ASN A 167 18.59 9.15 -12.99
C ASN A 167 19.17 7.90 -13.69
N SER A 168 19.64 8.03 -14.93
CA SER A 168 20.32 6.95 -15.66
C SER A 168 21.68 6.53 -15.06
N GLY A 169 22.15 7.20 -14.00
CA GLY A 169 23.32 6.80 -13.22
C GLY A 169 23.07 5.53 -12.41
N THR A 170 24.08 4.66 -12.37
CA THR A 170 24.15 3.26 -11.85
C THR A 170 23.70 2.96 -10.40
N ARG A 171 22.82 3.75 -9.77
CA ARG A 171 22.26 3.46 -8.45
C ARG A 171 20.88 2.80 -8.56
N LEU A 172 20.92 1.48 -8.64
CA LEU A 172 20.04 0.43 -8.08
C LEU A 172 18.54 0.63 -7.75
N ASP A 173 17.90 1.80 -7.84
CA ASP A 173 16.47 1.97 -7.49
C ASP A 173 15.74 2.92 -8.47
N ASN A 174 15.74 2.58 -9.76
CA ASN A 174 15.00 3.34 -10.79
C ASN A 174 13.53 2.88 -10.94
N ASP A 175 13.01 2.15 -9.95
CA ASP A 175 11.68 1.53 -10.00
C ASP A 175 10.55 2.54 -9.76
N ASP A 176 10.77 3.54 -8.90
CA ASP A 176 9.74 4.51 -8.51
C ASP A 176 9.24 5.37 -9.70
N PRO A 177 10.11 5.97 -10.54
CA PRO A 177 9.67 6.80 -11.65
C PRO A 177 8.83 6.03 -12.69
N MET A 178 9.16 4.75 -12.93
CA MET A 178 8.41 3.88 -13.83
C MET A 178 7.00 3.59 -13.31
N THR A 179 6.87 3.36 -12.00
CA THR A 179 5.56 3.11 -11.37
C THR A 179 4.66 4.32 -11.54
N VAL A 180 5.19 5.50 -11.23
CA VAL A 180 4.48 6.78 -11.35
C VAL A 180 4.11 7.06 -12.81
N LEU A 181 4.99 6.75 -13.76
CA LEU A 181 4.76 6.92 -15.19
C LEU A 181 3.52 6.15 -15.66
N TYR A 182 3.44 4.84 -15.38
CA TYR A 182 2.33 4.01 -15.83
C TYR A 182 1.01 4.42 -15.15
N ALA A 183 1.04 4.69 -13.84
CA ALA A 183 -0.15 5.14 -13.12
C ALA A 183 -0.69 6.47 -13.68
N ALA A 184 0.20 7.45 -13.91
CA ALA A 184 -0.16 8.75 -14.46
C ALA A 184 -0.70 8.64 -15.90
N LEU A 185 -0.15 7.74 -16.72
CA LEU A 185 -0.64 7.47 -18.07
C LEU A 185 -2.08 6.92 -18.04
N VAL A 186 -2.35 5.94 -17.18
CA VAL A 186 -3.70 5.37 -17.03
C VAL A 186 -4.69 6.44 -16.54
N ILE A 187 -4.30 7.27 -15.57
CA ILE A 187 -5.12 8.39 -15.08
C ILE A 187 -5.41 9.39 -16.21
N ALA A 188 -4.38 9.81 -16.95
CA ALA A 188 -4.51 10.76 -18.04
C ALA A 188 -5.48 10.27 -19.12
N ILE A 189 -5.34 9.01 -19.55
CA ILE A 189 -6.21 8.38 -20.56
C ILE A 189 -7.64 8.25 -20.00
N THR A 190 -7.80 7.74 -18.78
CA THR A 190 -9.12 7.49 -18.19
C THR A 190 -9.90 8.79 -18.02
N PHE A 191 -9.31 9.81 -17.38
CA PHE A 191 -9.96 11.11 -17.19
C PHE A 191 -10.11 11.90 -18.50
N GLY A 192 -9.21 11.71 -19.48
CA GLY A 192 -9.37 12.25 -20.82
C GLY A 192 -10.61 11.69 -21.53
N VAL A 193 -10.80 10.36 -21.48
CA VAL A 193 -11.99 9.70 -22.03
C VAL A 193 -13.26 10.16 -21.29
N LEU A 194 -13.20 10.33 -19.96
CA LEU A 194 -14.30 10.85 -19.17
C LEU A 194 -14.66 12.30 -19.54
N ALA A 195 -13.68 13.18 -19.71
CA ALA A 195 -13.91 14.54 -20.14
C ALA A 195 -14.60 14.58 -21.51
N VAL A 196 -14.11 13.79 -22.48
CA VAL A 196 -14.73 13.65 -23.80
C VAL A 196 -16.16 13.11 -23.70
N ARG A 197 -16.40 12.10 -22.85
CA ARG A 197 -17.73 11.52 -22.60
C ARG A 197 -18.71 12.55 -22.03
N VAL A 198 -18.28 13.34 -21.04
CA VAL A 198 -19.15 14.33 -20.36
C VAL A 198 -19.48 15.49 -21.30
N PHE A 199 -18.48 15.98 -22.03
CA PHE A 199 -18.60 17.14 -22.92
C PHE A 199 -19.35 16.81 -24.22
N PHE A 200 -18.90 15.79 -24.96
CA PHE A 200 -19.45 15.46 -26.29
C PHE A 200 -20.51 14.36 -26.27
N GLY A 201 -20.84 13.82 -25.10
CA GLY A 201 -21.71 12.65 -24.95
C GLY A 201 -23.14 12.82 -25.43
N SER A 202 -23.66 14.05 -25.42
CA SER A 202 -25.05 14.36 -25.79
C SER A 202 -25.25 14.53 -27.30
N GLU A 203 -24.19 14.81 -28.05
CA GLU A 203 -24.31 15.15 -29.47
C GLU A 203 -24.47 13.90 -30.35
N HIS A 204 -23.76 12.82 -30.02
CA HIS A 204 -23.70 11.62 -30.87
C HIS A 204 -23.77 10.32 -30.06
N PRO A 205 -24.77 9.44 -30.33
CA PRO A 205 -24.92 8.17 -29.60
C PRO A 205 -23.74 7.22 -29.80
N THR A 206 -23.06 7.31 -30.94
CA THR A 206 -21.85 6.51 -31.26
C THR A 206 -20.68 6.89 -30.37
N ARG A 207 -20.39 8.19 -30.17
CA ARG A 207 -19.32 8.68 -29.29
C ARG A 207 -19.50 8.18 -27.86
N ARG A 208 -20.73 8.16 -27.37
CA ARG A 208 -21.08 7.58 -26.07
C ARG A 208 -20.75 6.10 -25.98
N GLN A 209 -21.10 5.32 -27.00
CA GLN A 209 -20.79 3.89 -27.04
C GLN A 209 -19.28 3.64 -27.09
N TYR A 210 -18.52 4.43 -27.84
CA TYR A 210 -17.06 4.35 -27.86
C TYR A 210 -16.45 4.64 -26.48
N ALA A 211 -16.89 5.70 -25.80
CA ALA A 211 -16.38 6.02 -24.47
C ALA A 211 -16.69 4.91 -23.45
N ARG A 212 -17.90 4.34 -23.46
CA ARG A 212 -18.23 3.17 -22.63
C ARG A 212 -17.35 1.97 -22.92
N SER A 213 -17.14 1.69 -24.20
CA SER A 213 -16.33 0.56 -24.65
C SER A 213 -14.87 0.76 -24.24
N ALA A 214 -14.34 1.98 -24.36
CA ALA A 214 -13.00 2.33 -23.91
C ALA A 214 -12.83 2.19 -22.39
N LEU A 215 -13.76 2.73 -21.59
CA LEU A 215 -13.71 2.60 -20.13
C LEU A 215 -13.89 1.14 -19.67
N GLY A 216 -14.79 0.39 -20.33
CA GLY A 216 -14.96 -1.04 -20.11
C GLY A 216 -13.72 -1.84 -20.48
N LEU A 217 -13.03 -1.49 -21.56
CA LEU A 217 -11.77 -2.12 -21.96
C LEU A 217 -10.65 -1.83 -20.96
N ILE A 218 -10.52 -0.58 -20.50
CA ILE A 218 -9.57 -0.20 -19.44
C ILE A 218 -9.83 -0.99 -18.16
N ALA A 219 -11.10 -1.08 -17.74
CA ALA A 219 -11.50 -1.89 -16.58
C ALA A 219 -11.09 -3.36 -16.75
N LEU A 220 -11.45 -3.95 -17.89
CA LEU A 220 -11.19 -5.35 -18.20
C LEU A 220 -9.69 -5.66 -18.19
N VAL A 221 -8.89 -4.83 -18.86
CA VAL A 221 -7.42 -4.98 -18.88
C VAL A 221 -6.86 -4.86 -17.48
N GLY A 222 -7.26 -3.84 -16.71
CA GLY A 222 -6.81 -3.66 -15.32
C GLY A 222 -7.14 -4.86 -14.43
N ILE A 223 -8.35 -5.41 -14.54
CA ILE A 223 -8.77 -6.61 -13.81
C ILE A 223 -7.92 -7.82 -14.22
N ILE A 224 -7.78 -8.10 -15.52
CA ILE A 224 -7.01 -9.25 -16.00
C ILE A 224 -5.55 -9.17 -15.53
N VAL A 225 -4.91 -8.01 -15.70
CA VAL A 225 -3.52 -7.81 -15.29
C VAL A 225 -3.36 -7.99 -13.77
N SER A 226 -4.32 -7.49 -12.96
CA SER A 226 -4.30 -7.70 -11.51
C SER A 226 -4.48 -9.16 -11.10
N LEU A 227 -5.29 -9.93 -11.82
CA LEU A 227 -5.53 -11.35 -11.52
C LEU A 227 -4.33 -12.21 -11.91
N VAL A 228 -3.78 -12.00 -13.10
CA VAL A 228 -2.65 -12.79 -13.64
C VAL A 228 -1.34 -12.47 -12.92
N GLY A 229 -1.15 -11.24 -12.46
CA GLY A 229 0.06 -10.85 -11.73
C GLY A 229 -0.05 -11.09 -10.23
N PRO A 230 -0.41 -10.06 -9.45
CA PRO A 230 -0.31 -10.09 -7.99
C PRO A 230 -1.24 -11.10 -7.31
N VAL A 231 -2.47 -11.31 -7.80
CA VAL A 231 -3.37 -12.32 -7.20
C VAL A 231 -2.85 -13.73 -7.43
N ALA A 232 -2.44 -14.08 -8.65
CA ALA A 232 -1.86 -15.38 -8.95
C ALA A 232 -0.60 -15.64 -8.11
N LEU A 233 0.27 -14.65 -7.91
CA LEU A 233 1.42 -14.80 -7.02
C LEU A 233 1.00 -15.00 -5.57
N ALA A 234 0.05 -14.23 -5.06
CA ALA A 234 -0.45 -14.35 -3.70
C ALA A 234 -1.04 -15.75 -3.43
N ILE A 235 -1.80 -16.30 -4.38
CA ILE A 235 -2.33 -17.66 -4.30
C ILE A 235 -1.19 -18.68 -4.31
N ASN A 236 -0.23 -18.52 -5.23
CA ASN A 236 0.90 -19.45 -5.37
C ASN A 236 1.91 -19.40 -4.21
N THR A 237 1.94 -18.33 -3.42
CA THR A 237 2.84 -18.14 -2.27
C THR A 237 2.14 -18.26 -0.93
N LYS A 238 0.83 -18.56 -0.93
CA LYS A 238 0.02 -18.63 0.30
C LYS A 238 0.60 -19.63 1.31
N ASP A 239 0.98 -20.81 0.84
CA ASP A 239 1.53 -21.86 1.69
C ASP A 239 2.90 -21.46 2.25
N ASP A 240 3.78 -20.92 1.40
CA ASP A 240 5.11 -20.45 1.81
C ASP A 240 5.01 -19.34 2.87
N ARG A 241 4.13 -18.36 2.68
CA ARG A 241 3.88 -17.29 3.68
C ARG A 241 3.25 -17.79 4.97
N LEU A 242 2.49 -18.88 4.90
CA LEU A 242 1.95 -19.53 6.10
C LEU A 242 3.08 -20.19 6.89
N ILE A 243 3.94 -20.93 6.18
CA ILE A 243 5.13 -21.58 6.73
C ILE A 243 6.05 -20.54 7.38
N GLU A 244 6.39 -19.46 6.68
CA GLU A 244 7.27 -18.39 7.21
C GLU A 244 6.76 -17.87 8.56
N ARG A 245 5.45 -17.59 8.68
CA ARG A 245 4.84 -17.09 9.93
C ARG A 245 4.82 -18.15 11.03
N VAL A 246 4.52 -19.39 10.67
CA VAL A 246 4.48 -20.50 11.63
C VAL A 246 5.87 -20.84 12.14
N VAL A 247 6.91 -20.85 11.30
CA VAL A 247 8.30 -21.12 11.72
C VAL A 247 8.77 -20.09 12.75
N VAL A 248 8.45 -18.81 12.57
CA VAL A 248 8.77 -17.74 13.52
C VAL A 248 8.09 -17.98 14.87
N GLN A 249 6.79 -18.28 14.86
CA GLN A 249 6.05 -18.56 16.10
C GLN A 249 6.54 -19.85 16.79
N LEU A 250 6.83 -20.91 16.03
CA LEU A 250 7.39 -22.14 16.59
C LEU A 250 8.77 -21.90 17.22
N SER A 251 9.61 -21.09 16.59
CA SER A 251 10.90 -20.66 17.17
C SER A 251 10.70 -19.91 18.49
N ASP A 252 9.73 -19.00 18.55
CA ASP A 252 9.40 -18.27 19.78
C ASP A 252 8.86 -19.20 20.88
N ASN A 253 7.98 -20.15 20.54
CA ASN A 253 7.41 -21.11 21.49
C ASN A 253 8.47 -22.06 22.04
N VAL A 254 9.36 -22.59 21.18
CA VAL A 254 10.49 -23.44 21.61
C VAL A 254 11.42 -22.63 22.52
N ARG A 255 11.65 -21.35 22.21
CA ARG A 255 12.45 -20.45 23.05
C ARG A 255 11.82 -20.28 24.43
N SER A 256 10.53 -19.95 24.50
CA SER A 256 9.80 -19.80 25.77
C SER A 256 9.84 -21.09 26.57
N TYR A 257 9.50 -22.22 25.94
CA TYR A 257 9.51 -23.52 26.61
C TYR A 257 10.87 -23.86 27.21
N ALA A 258 11.96 -23.66 26.47
CA ALA A 258 13.30 -23.94 26.95
C ALA A 258 13.74 -22.99 28.09
N GLN A 259 13.34 -21.72 28.00
CA GLN A 259 13.56 -20.73 29.06
C GLN A 259 12.81 -21.06 30.34
N ASP A 260 11.65 -21.71 30.25
CA ASP A 260 10.87 -22.12 31.41
C ASP A 260 11.35 -23.47 31.98
N ASN A 261 11.55 -24.48 31.12
CA ASN A 261 11.72 -25.88 31.51
C ASN A 261 13.17 -26.40 31.59
N ASP A 262 14.14 -25.60 31.18
CA ASP A 262 15.60 -25.88 31.20
C ASP A 262 15.99 -27.08 30.31
N LYS A 263 15.16 -27.32 29.30
CA LYS A 263 15.34 -28.37 28.31
C LYS A 263 14.59 -27.98 27.04
N LEU A 264 15.06 -28.50 25.91
CA LEU A 264 14.28 -28.44 24.67
C LEU A 264 13.02 -29.31 24.80
N PRO A 265 11.90 -28.91 24.17
CA PRO A 265 10.75 -29.77 24.06
C PRO A 265 11.11 -31.04 23.27
N VAL A 266 10.50 -32.18 23.57
CA VAL A 266 10.75 -33.42 22.82
C VAL A 266 10.12 -33.31 21.44
N THR A 267 8.92 -32.71 21.38
CA THR A 267 8.16 -32.47 20.17
C THR A 267 7.65 -31.03 20.13
N LEU A 268 7.30 -30.51 18.95
CA LEU A 268 6.68 -29.18 18.82
C LEU A 268 5.35 -29.04 19.56
N LYS A 269 4.69 -30.16 19.91
CA LYS A 269 3.43 -30.16 20.66
C LYS A 269 3.66 -29.81 22.13
N ASP A 270 4.84 -30.11 22.67
CA ASP A 270 5.19 -29.85 24.06
C ASP A 270 5.53 -28.38 24.31
N ALA A 271 5.97 -27.65 23.27
CA ALA A 271 6.35 -26.24 23.35
C ALA A 271 5.17 -25.29 23.65
N GLY A 272 3.94 -25.79 23.57
CA GLY A 272 2.72 -24.98 23.67
C GLY A 272 2.49 -24.10 22.45
N TYR A 273 1.26 -23.61 22.32
CA TYR A 273 0.87 -22.66 21.28
C TYR A 273 0.34 -21.40 21.95
N ASP A 274 1.21 -20.42 22.18
CA ASP A 274 0.73 -19.11 22.58
C ASP A 274 0.04 -18.46 21.36
N GLY A 275 -1.28 -18.28 21.46
CA GLY A 275 -2.14 -17.80 20.37
C GLY A 275 -1.99 -16.32 20.03
N SER A 276 -0.99 -15.64 20.59
CA SER A 276 -0.80 -14.19 20.49
C SER A 276 -0.47 -13.67 19.08
N LYS A 277 0.09 -14.50 18.18
CA LYS A 277 0.54 -14.07 16.82
C LYS A 277 -0.09 -14.82 15.65
N VAL A 278 -0.33 -16.12 15.76
CA VAL A 278 -1.09 -16.91 14.78
C VAL A 278 -2.04 -17.82 15.55
N SER A 279 -3.25 -18.00 15.00
CA SER A 279 -4.24 -18.91 15.58
C SER A 279 -3.65 -20.30 15.79
N GLU A 280 -3.81 -20.84 16.99
CA GLU A 280 -3.37 -22.19 17.35
C GLU A 280 -3.83 -23.25 16.34
N LYS A 281 -5.05 -23.09 15.79
CA LYS A 281 -5.60 -23.99 14.77
C LYS A 281 -4.70 -24.07 13.52
N VAL A 282 -4.15 -22.94 13.10
CA VAL A 282 -3.28 -22.84 11.93
C VAL A 282 -1.92 -23.47 12.22
N VAL A 283 -1.36 -23.23 13.41
CA VAL A 283 -0.09 -23.85 13.80
C VAL A 283 -0.22 -25.36 13.86
N ARG A 284 -1.29 -25.87 14.50
CA ARG A 284 -1.61 -27.30 14.53
C ARG A 284 -1.76 -27.88 13.13
N GLU A 285 -2.49 -27.21 12.24
CA GLU A 285 -2.65 -27.68 10.86
C GLU A 285 -1.31 -27.82 10.12
N VAL A 286 -0.40 -26.85 10.27
CA VAL A 286 0.92 -26.89 9.62
C VAL A 286 1.83 -27.96 10.25
N VAL A 287 1.79 -28.11 11.58
CA VAL A 287 2.56 -29.15 12.29
C VAL A 287 2.04 -30.55 11.98
N ASP A 288 0.71 -30.75 11.97
CA ASP A 288 0.08 -32.05 11.72
C ASP A 288 0.23 -32.47 10.25
N LYS A 289 0.30 -31.51 9.31
CA LYS A 289 0.67 -31.77 7.90
C LYS A 289 2.17 -32.05 7.69
N GLN A 290 2.98 -32.06 8.76
CA GLN A 290 4.43 -32.24 8.72
C GLN A 290 5.15 -31.23 7.81
N SER A 291 4.55 -30.05 7.60
CA SER A 291 5.19 -28.99 6.81
C SER A 291 6.44 -28.43 7.49
N VAL A 292 6.55 -28.58 8.82
CA VAL A 292 7.74 -28.21 9.59
C VAL A 292 8.23 -29.40 10.41
N THR A 293 9.50 -29.76 10.22
CA THR A 293 10.21 -30.81 10.98
C THR A 293 11.09 -30.18 12.04
N TYR A 294 10.97 -30.64 13.28
CA TYR A 294 11.77 -30.20 14.41
C TYR A 294 12.82 -31.24 14.80
N LYS A 295 14.05 -30.79 15.01
CA LYS A 295 15.15 -31.63 15.50
C LYS A 295 15.78 -30.98 16.74
N PRO A 296 15.51 -31.50 17.96
CA PRO A 296 16.15 -31.01 19.17
C PRO A 296 17.59 -31.52 19.29
N ASN A 297 18.39 -30.86 20.14
CA ASN A 297 19.73 -31.31 20.55
C ASN A 297 20.70 -31.53 19.38
N MET A 298 20.68 -30.62 18.40
CA MET A 298 21.55 -30.69 17.24
C MET A 298 23.04 -30.51 17.60
N GLN A 299 23.30 -29.90 18.76
CA GLN A 299 24.60 -29.90 19.43
C GLN A 299 24.41 -30.17 20.93
N PRO A 300 25.43 -30.70 21.62
CA PRO A 300 25.43 -30.75 23.09
C PRO A 300 25.12 -29.36 23.65
N SER A 301 24.29 -29.30 24.69
CA SER A 301 24.06 -28.02 25.38
C SER A 301 25.38 -27.57 25.99
N ASP A 302 25.92 -26.47 25.49
CA ASP A 302 27.10 -25.90 26.11
C ASP A 302 26.66 -25.06 27.30
N GLN A 303 27.18 -25.41 28.47
CA GLN A 303 27.37 -24.40 29.49
C GLN A 303 28.38 -23.41 28.93
N LEU A 304 28.11 -22.11 29.02
CA LEU A 304 29.03 -21.05 28.59
C LEU A 304 30.26 -21.00 29.53
N ALA A 305 31.00 -22.10 29.61
CA ALA A 305 32.27 -22.23 30.27
C ALA A 305 33.34 -22.29 29.18
N SER A 306 34.30 -21.36 29.25
CA SER A 306 35.68 -21.57 28.78
C SER A 306 36.13 -21.02 27.41
N SER A 307 35.59 -19.91 26.90
CA SER A 307 36.29 -19.19 25.81
C SER A 307 36.31 -17.66 25.90
N LEU A 308 36.22 -17.09 27.11
CA LEU A 308 36.94 -15.83 27.33
C LEU A 308 38.44 -16.19 27.36
N LYS A 309 39.05 -16.24 26.18
CA LYS A 309 40.51 -16.24 26.05
C LYS A 309 40.96 -14.94 26.68
N LEU A 310 41.48 -15.03 27.90
CA LEU A 310 41.96 -13.91 28.68
C LEU A 310 42.90 -13.10 27.77
N VAL A 311 42.44 -11.93 27.31
CA VAL A 311 43.33 -10.97 26.68
C VAL A 311 44.26 -10.53 27.80
N THR A 312 45.51 -10.99 27.76
CA THR A 312 46.54 -10.52 28.68
C THR A 312 46.78 -9.05 28.39
N ILE A 313 46.05 -8.17 29.07
CA ILE A 313 46.31 -6.73 29.05
C ILE A 313 47.49 -6.51 29.99
N ASN A 314 48.69 -6.40 29.43
CA ASN A 314 49.87 -5.89 30.14
C ASN A 314 49.70 -4.37 30.30
N ASN A 315 49.01 -3.91 31.35
CA ASN A 315 49.05 -2.50 31.75
C ASN A 315 49.10 -2.41 33.28
N ASN A 316 50.13 -1.73 33.78
CA ASN A 316 50.56 -1.81 35.18
C ASN A 316 49.78 -0.92 36.17
N ASP A 317 48.89 -0.03 35.74
CA ASP A 317 48.41 1.03 36.65
C ASP A 317 46.88 1.08 36.88
N GLY A 318 46.13 0.05 36.46
CA GLY A 318 44.67 -0.05 36.69
C GLY A 318 44.13 -1.46 36.95
N ALA A 319 45.00 -2.43 37.25
CA ALA A 319 44.74 -3.86 37.08
C ALA A 319 43.84 -4.52 38.13
N ASN A 320 43.61 -3.91 39.30
CA ASN A 320 42.93 -4.60 40.41
C ASN A 320 41.40 -4.65 40.21
N ASN A 321 40.78 -3.54 39.78
CA ASN A 321 39.32 -3.50 39.58
C ASN A 321 38.85 -4.29 38.35
N LEU A 322 39.69 -4.41 37.32
CA LEU A 322 39.38 -5.20 36.12
C LEU A 322 39.55 -6.70 36.35
N LYS A 323 40.56 -7.12 37.13
CA LYS A 323 40.74 -8.52 37.51
C LYS A 323 39.58 -9.02 38.38
N ASP A 324 39.09 -8.20 39.30
CA ASP A 324 37.95 -8.57 40.14
C ASP A 324 36.64 -8.63 39.34
N ALA A 325 36.41 -7.68 38.42
CA ALA A 325 35.27 -7.72 37.50
C ALA A 325 35.32 -8.95 36.56
N LEU A 326 36.48 -9.29 35.98
CA LEU A 326 36.64 -10.50 35.17
C LEU A 326 36.54 -11.79 36.00
N SER A 327 37.03 -11.79 37.23
CA SER A 327 36.92 -12.91 38.17
C SER A 327 35.46 -13.17 38.55
N GLU A 328 34.68 -12.12 38.79
CA GLU A 328 33.23 -12.23 38.99
C GLU A 328 32.50 -12.74 37.75
N ILE A 329 32.82 -12.24 36.55
CA ILE A 329 32.23 -12.73 35.30
C ILE A 329 32.58 -14.21 35.08
N ASN A 330 33.82 -14.61 35.36
CA ASN A 330 34.26 -16.00 35.26
C ASN A 330 33.63 -16.89 36.33
N LYS A 331 33.44 -16.43 37.57
CA LYS A 331 32.70 -17.17 38.61
C LYS A 331 31.22 -17.33 38.27
N ARG A 332 30.58 -16.31 37.69
CA ARG A 332 29.20 -16.40 37.20
C ARG A 332 29.07 -17.39 36.03
N ASN A 333 30.04 -17.40 35.12
CA ASN A 333 30.06 -18.34 34.00
C ASN A 333 30.42 -19.78 34.42
N ALA A 334 31.31 -19.96 35.39
CA ALA A 334 31.74 -21.26 35.89
C ALA A 334 30.67 -21.99 36.73
N THR A 335 29.60 -21.30 37.15
CA THR A 335 28.50 -21.92 37.92
C THR A 335 27.41 -22.55 37.04
N GLY A 336 27.64 -22.70 35.72
CA GLY A 336 26.72 -23.42 34.82
C GLY A 336 25.36 -22.73 34.60
N ARG A 337 25.26 -21.44 34.95
CA ARG A 337 24.03 -20.65 34.94
C ARG A 337 23.53 -20.26 33.55
N ASN A 338 24.45 -20.25 32.59
CA ASN A 338 24.17 -19.85 31.21
C ASN A 338 24.24 -21.08 30.31
N LYS A 339 23.11 -21.45 29.72
CA LYS A 339 22.99 -22.61 28.85
C LYS A 339 22.51 -22.18 27.47
N TYR A 340 23.13 -22.75 26.44
CA TYR A 340 22.63 -22.71 25.07
C TYR A 340 22.00 -24.04 24.70
N PHE A 341 20.81 -23.97 24.12
CA PHE A 341 20.13 -25.12 23.55
C PHE A 341 20.06 -24.97 22.04
N TYR A 342 20.57 -25.97 21.32
CA TYR A 342 20.69 -25.95 19.86
C TYR A 342 19.66 -26.88 19.22
N TYR A 343 18.87 -26.35 18.29
CA TYR A 343 17.82 -27.09 17.59
C TYR A 343 17.71 -26.64 16.14
N GLN A 344 16.96 -27.40 15.34
CA GLN A 344 16.73 -27.10 13.93
C GLN A 344 15.23 -27.16 13.60
N LEU A 345 14.76 -26.18 12.84
CA LEU A 345 13.44 -26.19 12.20
C LEU A 345 13.64 -26.31 10.68
N CYS A 346 13.18 -27.42 10.09
CA CYS A 346 13.25 -27.65 8.66
C CYS A 346 11.87 -27.54 8.03
N THR A 347 11.79 -26.97 6.84
CA THR A 347 10.56 -26.83 6.05
C THR A 347 10.90 -26.87 4.57
N THR A 348 9.91 -27.10 3.72
CA THR A 348 10.07 -27.05 2.26
C THR A 348 9.31 -25.85 1.71
N TYR A 349 10.00 -24.94 1.02
CA TYR A 349 9.37 -23.80 0.35
C TYR A 349 9.18 -24.08 -1.14
N LYS A 350 8.02 -23.72 -1.70
CA LYS A 350 7.77 -23.89 -3.14
C LYS A 350 8.52 -22.85 -3.98
N LYS A 351 8.69 -21.64 -3.46
CA LYS A 351 9.38 -20.55 -4.16
C LYS A 351 10.57 -20.01 -3.38
N GLU A 352 11.54 -19.48 -4.14
CA GLU A 352 12.64 -18.71 -3.58
C GLU A 352 12.11 -17.34 -3.16
N ARG A 353 12.53 -16.89 -1.98
CA ARG A 353 12.38 -15.52 -1.52
C ARG A 353 13.73 -14.83 -1.57
N LYS A 354 13.85 -13.86 -2.47
CA LYS A 354 15.03 -13.00 -2.58
C LYS A 354 14.96 -11.92 -1.50
N GLY A 355 16.09 -11.64 -0.86
CA GLY A 355 16.20 -10.54 0.07
C GLY A 355 16.26 -9.23 -0.72
N SER A 356 15.65 -8.17 -0.17
CA SER A 356 15.92 -6.82 -0.65
C SER A 356 17.36 -6.49 -0.27
N ASP A 357 18.27 -6.58 -1.24
CA ASP A 357 19.71 -6.27 -1.20
C ASP A 357 20.48 -6.53 0.11
N SER A 358 21.26 -7.62 0.06
CA SER A 358 22.60 -7.95 0.63
C SER A 358 23.18 -7.30 1.91
N ASN A 359 22.56 -6.32 2.55
CA ASN A 359 22.90 -5.88 3.90
C ASN A 359 22.15 -6.74 4.91
N THR A 360 22.31 -8.06 4.84
CA THR A 360 22.02 -8.93 5.97
C THR A 360 22.84 -8.43 7.15
N LYS A 361 22.19 -7.67 8.03
CA LYS A 361 22.70 -7.33 9.36
C LYS A 361 23.14 -8.63 10.04
N ASN A 362 24.29 -8.60 10.70
CA ASN A 362 24.78 -9.69 11.53
C ASN A 362 23.65 -10.12 12.50
N GLY A 363 23.14 -11.34 12.39
CA GLY A 363 22.17 -11.91 13.35
C GLY A 363 20.97 -12.66 12.76
N VAL A 364 20.65 -12.49 11.47
CA VAL A 364 19.52 -13.22 10.84
C VAL A 364 19.93 -14.63 10.45
N ALA A 365 19.10 -15.64 10.78
CA ALA A 365 19.35 -17.05 10.45
C ALA A 365 19.51 -17.23 8.94
N LYS A 366 20.70 -17.64 8.49
CA LYS A 366 20.88 -18.07 7.11
C LYS A 366 20.29 -19.47 6.95
N PRO A 367 19.50 -19.74 5.90
CA PRO A 367 19.04 -21.08 5.60
C PRO A 367 20.26 -21.99 5.41
N ALA A 368 20.43 -22.97 6.29
CA ALA A 368 21.49 -23.96 6.16
C ALA A 368 21.04 -25.04 5.18
N ARG A 369 21.86 -25.34 4.17
CA ARG A 369 21.65 -26.49 3.25
C ARG A 369 22.02 -27.80 3.97
N GLY A 370 21.24 -28.16 4.99
CA GLY A 370 21.38 -29.41 5.73
C GLY A 370 22.66 -29.52 6.56
N GLY A 371 22.58 -30.30 7.64
CA GLY A 371 23.72 -30.62 8.51
C GLY A 371 23.70 -29.92 9.86
N VAL A 372 24.47 -30.49 10.79
CA VAL A 372 24.80 -29.88 12.09
C VAL A 372 25.85 -28.81 11.78
N GLY A 373 25.44 -27.54 11.71
CA GLY A 373 26.37 -26.43 11.55
C GLY A 373 27.31 -26.30 12.74
N THR A 374 28.29 -25.40 12.64
CA THR A 374 29.08 -24.92 13.78
C THR A 374 28.24 -23.99 14.67
N LYS A 375 28.67 -23.70 15.90
CA LYS A 375 27.92 -22.81 16.83
C LYS A 375 27.60 -21.44 16.23
N SER A 376 28.50 -20.90 15.39
CA SER A 376 28.31 -19.63 14.69
C SER A 376 27.21 -19.67 13.62
N ASP A 377 26.78 -20.85 13.19
CA ASP A 377 25.71 -21.01 12.21
C ASP A 377 24.31 -20.97 12.86
N TYR A 378 24.23 -20.98 14.19
CA TYR A 378 22.97 -20.90 14.92
C TYR A 378 22.61 -19.45 15.19
N SER A 379 21.42 -19.04 14.74
CA SER A 379 20.85 -17.74 15.10
C SER A 379 19.98 -17.86 16.35
N SER A 380 19.77 -16.76 17.06
CA SER A 380 18.81 -16.71 18.15
C SER A 380 17.37 -16.64 17.67
N SER A 381 17.10 -16.24 16.41
CA SER A 381 15.75 -15.98 15.89
C SER A 381 15.62 -16.17 14.38
N VAL A 382 14.41 -16.50 13.93
CA VAL A 382 13.98 -16.39 12.52
C VAL A 382 13.02 -15.21 12.42
N SER A 383 13.04 -14.46 11.31
CA SER A 383 12.08 -13.41 11.03
C SER A 383 11.17 -13.79 9.87
N ALA A 384 9.93 -13.30 9.91
CA ALA A 384 9.02 -13.44 8.79
C ALA A 384 9.58 -12.63 7.61
N GLY A 385 9.87 -13.33 6.52
CA GLY A 385 10.36 -12.74 5.29
C GLY A 385 11.87 -12.71 5.08
N ASP A 386 12.61 -13.45 5.92
CA ASP A 386 14.02 -13.75 5.65
C ASP A 386 14.18 -14.44 4.27
N PRO A 387 15.24 -14.13 3.51
CA PRO A 387 15.47 -14.75 2.22
C PRO A 387 15.74 -16.25 2.37
N HIS A 388 15.16 -17.04 1.49
CA HIS A 388 15.35 -18.48 1.46
C HIS A 388 15.28 -19.02 0.03
N PRO A 389 16.05 -20.08 -0.30
CA PRO A 389 15.89 -20.76 -1.58
C PRO A 389 14.54 -21.50 -1.63
N ALA A 390 14.13 -21.89 -2.84
CA ALA A 390 13.11 -22.92 -3.00
C ALA A 390 13.67 -24.29 -2.57
N GLY A 391 12.79 -25.20 -2.15
CA GLY A 391 13.12 -26.53 -1.69
C GLY A 391 13.30 -26.62 -0.17
N ASP A 392 14.02 -27.64 0.27
CA ASP A 392 14.21 -27.93 1.69
C ASP A 392 15.17 -26.93 2.34
N VAL A 393 14.70 -26.28 3.39
CA VAL A 393 15.40 -25.25 4.14
C VAL A 393 15.36 -25.61 5.62
N CYS A 394 16.53 -25.56 6.27
CA CYS A 394 16.65 -25.76 7.69
C CYS A 394 17.24 -24.51 8.38
N TYR A 395 16.58 -24.07 9.44
CA TYR A 395 17.02 -22.97 10.29
C TYR A 395 17.71 -23.55 11.53
N ASN A 396 19.01 -23.26 11.66
CA ASN A 396 19.79 -23.61 12.85
C ASN A 396 19.53 -22.53 13.91
N LEU A 397 18.92 -22.92 15.02
CA LEU A 397 18.44 -22.00 16.05
C LEU A 397 18.97 -22.34 17.44
N SER A 398 19.29 -21.30 18.20
CA SER A 398 19.76 -21.41 19.57
C SER A 398 18.87 -20.65 20.54
N VAL A 399 18.67 -21.23 21.72
CA VAL A 399 18.02 -20.56 22.84
C VAL A 399 19.06 -20.30 23.91
N TYR A 400 19.18 -19.05 24.32
CA TYR A 400 19.96 -18.66 25.49
C TYR A 400 19.06 -18.61 26.73
N ARG A 401 19.48 -19.28 27.80
CA ARG A 401 18.87 -19.16 29.13
C ARG A 401 19.92 -18.66 30.12
N SER A 402 19.56 -17.61 30.85
CA SER A 402 20.30 -17.10 32.01
C SER A 402 19.50 -17.42 33.27
N THR A 403 20.04 -18.23 34.18
CA THR A 403 19.45 -18.39 35.52
C THR A 403 19.94 -17.24 36.40
N ASN A 404 19.04 -16.30 36.73
CA ASN A 404 19.30 -15.23 37.69
C ASN A 404 19.33 -15.76 39.13
#